data_AF-A0A2E3QIN5-F1
#
_entry.id   AF-A0A2E3QIN5-F1
#
_cell.length_a   1.000
_cell.length_b   1.000
_cell.length_c   1.000
_cell.angle_alpha   90.00
_cell.angle_beta   90.00
_cell.angle_gamma   90.00
#
_symmetry.space_group_name_H-M   'P 1'
#
loop_
_entity.id
_entity.type
_entity.pdbx_description
1 polymer ?
#
loop_
_entity_poly.entity_id
_entity_poly.type
_entity_poly.pdbx_seq_one_letter_code
_entity_poly.pdbx_strand_id
1 'polypeptide(L)'
;MFEIGFPELLVIAAITLVVVGPEKIPQVIKTVSKFLRRLRLYFENIKQEIEKEIDTDEIRAQIHNHNIMDSLDETQKKISDTVQQVTDLKNDSDYSLESEPMKNQRDENS
;
A
#
# COMPACT_ATOMS: atom_id res chain seq x y z
N MET A 1 4.20 -15.56 -19.39
CA MET A 1 4.11 -15.55 -17.92
C MET A 1 3.79 -14.12 -17.56
N PHE A 2 2.67 -13.86 -16.86
CA PHE A 2 2.28 -12.50 -16.50
C PHE A 2 3.07 -12.10 -15.25
N GLU A 3 4.22 -11.49 -15.44
CA GLU A 3 4.91 -10.77 -14.37
C GLU A 3 4.15 -9.47 -14.14
N ILE A 4 3.29 -9.44 -13.11
CA ILE A 4 2.61 -8.22 -12.70
C ILE A 4 3.60 -7.40 -11.89
N GLY A 5 4.22 -6.41 -12.53
CA GLY A 5 5.04 -5.40 -11.90
C GLY A 5 4.22 -4.25 -11.33
N PHE A 6 4.91 -3.34 -10.63
CA PHE A 6 4.32 -2.11 -10.13
C PHE A 6 3.72 -1.22 -11.25
N PRO A 7 4.36 -1.04 -12.42
CA PRO A 7 3.80 -0.27 -13.52
C PRO A 7 2.48 -0.85 -14.07
N GLU A 8 2.41 -2.17 -14.23
CA GLU A 8 1.22 -2.86 -14.72
C GLU A 8 0.04 -2.68 -13.76
N LEU A 9 0.30 -2.75 -12.45
CA LEU A 9 -0.72 -2.52 -11.42
C LEU A 9 -1.24 -1.06 -11.46
N LEU A 10 -0.36 -0.08 -11.69
CA LEU A 10 -0.76 1.33 -11.88
C LEU A 10 -1.65 1.51 -13.12
N VAL A 11 -1.31 0.87 -14.24
CA VAL A 11 -2.13 0.94 -15.47
C VAL A 11 -3.51 0.34 -15.23
N ILE A 12 -3.59 -0.82 -14.57
CA ILE A 12 -4.87 -1.46 -14.22
C ILE A 12 -5.67 -0.57 -13.28
N ALA A 13 -5.03 0.04 -12.28
CA ALA A 13 -5.68 0.97 -11.35
C ALA A 13 -6.23 2.20 -12.08
N ALA A 14 -5.46 2.79 -13.01
CA ALA A 14 -5.90 3.92 -13.81
C ALA A 14 -7.12 3.57 -14.68
N ILE A 15 -7.09 2.43 -15.37
CA ILE A 15 -8.23 1.96 -16.18
C ILE A 15 -9.46 1.73 -15.30
N THR A 16 -9.28 1.10 -14.14
CA THR A 16 -10.37 0.84 -13.19
C THR A 16 -10.99 2.15 -12.68
N LEU A 17 -10.16 3.15 -12.35
CA LEU A 17 -10.62 4.47 -11.94
C LEU A 17 -11.42 5.18 -13.04
N VAL A 18 -11.05 5.02 -14.31
CA VAL A 18 -11.79 5.62 -15.43
C VAL A 18 -13.14 4.92 -15.63
N VAL A 19 -13.18 3.59 -15.58
CA VAL A 19 -14.41 2.81 -15.82
C VAL A 19 -15.41 2.94 -14.67
N VAL A 20 -14.93 2.80 -13.44
CA VAL A 20 -15.76 2.81 -12.22
C VAL A 20 -15.98 4.24 -11.72
N GLY A 21 -15.00 5.11 -11.93
CA GLY A 21 -14.94 6.46 -11.36
C GLY A 21 -14.15 6.47 -10.03
N PRO A 22 -13.25 7.44 -9.80
CA PRO A 22 -12.47 7.55 -8.56
C PRO A 22 -13.35 7.74 -7.32
N GLU A 23 -14.51 8.36 -7.47
CA GLU A 23 -15.44 8.63 -6.36
C GLU A 23 -16.15 7.37 -5.86
N LYS A 24 -16.24 6.31 -6.67
CA LYS A 24 -16.97 5.09 -6.32
C LYS A 24 -16.11 4.02 -5.66
N ILE A 25 -14.80 3.96 -5.97
CA ILE A 25 -13.86 3.07 -5.28
C ILE A 25 -13.93 3.16 -3.74
N PRO A 26 -13.89 4.35 -3.11
CA PRO A 26 -13.98 4.45 -1.66
C PRO A 26 -15.33 3.94 -1.12
N GLN A 27 -16.40 4.06 -1.89
CA GLN A 27 -17.71 3.52 -1.50
C GLN A 27 -17.74 1.98 -1.57
N VAL A 28 -17.14 1.39 -2.61
CA VAL A 28 -17.00 -0.06 -2.76
C VAL A 28 -16.15 -0.63 -1.62
N ILE A 29 -14.99 -0.03 -1.33
CA ILE A 29 -14.12 -0.45 -0.22
C ILE A 29 -14.86 -0.37 1.12
N LYS A 30 -15.64 0.69 1.37
CA LYS A 30 -16.45 0.82 2.59
C LYS A 30 -17.50 -0.28 2.72
N THR A 31 -18.05 -0.75 1.60
CA THR A 31 -19.07 -1.80 1.58
C THR A 31 -18.44 -3.16 1.81
N VAL A 32 -17.38 -3.46 1.06
CA VAL A 32 -16.62 -4.71 1.16
C VAL A 32 -15.98 -4.85 2.55
N SER A 33 -15.36 -3.80 3.09
CA SER A 33 -14.77 -3.81 4.44
C SER A 33 -15.80 -4.06 5.55
N LYS A 34 -17.01 -3.50 5.43
CA LYS A 34 -18.11 -3.83 6.35
C LYS A 34 -18.50 -5.31 6.26
N PHE A 35 -18.51 -5.88 5.06
CA PHE A 35 -18.82 -7.30 4.85
C PHE A 35 -17.73 -8.20 5.44
N LEU A 36 -16.46 -7.91 5.15
CA LEU A 36 -15.30 -8.61 5.73
C LEU A 36 -15.27 -8.50 7.26
N ARG A 37 -15.59 -7.33 7.82
CA ARG A 37 -15.68 -7.16 9.28
C ARG A 37 -16.75 -8.06 9.89
N ARG A 38 -17.92 -8.13 9.26
CA ARG A 38 -18.99 -9.03 9.71
C ARG A 38 -18.54 -10.49 9.62
N LEU A 39 -17.97 -10.88 8.48
CA LEU A 39 -17.42 -12.22 8.26
C LEU A 39 -16.41 -12.62 9.35
N ARG A 40 -15.46 -11.74 9.67
CA ARG A 40 -14.47 -11.96 10.74
C ARG A 40 -15.13 -12.24 12.09
N LEU A 41 -16.16 -11.45 12.46
CA LEU A 41 -16.89 -11.66 13.71
C LEU A 41 -17.61 -13.03 13.73
N TYR A 42 -18.13 -13.50 12.59
CA TYR A 42 -18.71 -14.84 12.49
C TYR A 42 -17.66 -15.94 12.69
N PHE A 43 -16.46 -15.81 12.12
CA PHE A 43 -15.36 -16.75 12.36
C PHE A 43 -14.88 -16.74 13.82
N GLU A 44 -14.86 -15.58 14.49
CA GLU A 44 -14.52 -15.49 15.91
C GLU A 44 -15.54 -16.22 16.79
N ASN A 45 -16.83 -16.09 16.51
CA ASN A 45 -17.89 -16.81 17.24
C ASN A 45 -17.84 -18.33 16.96
N ILE A 46 -17.64 -18.74 15.70
CA ILE A 46 -17.48 -20.15 15.33
C ILE A 46 -16.24 -20.74 16.01
N LYS A 47 -15.14 -19.99 16.09
CA LYS A 47 -13.93 -20.43 16.80
C LYS A 47 -14.23 -20.64 18.29
N GLN A 48 -14.96 -19.73 18.95
CA GLN A 48 -15.33 -19.87 20.36
C GLN A 48 -16.25 -21.07 20.61
N GLU A 49 -17.09 -21.43 19.64
CA GLU A 49 -17.96 -22.61 19.69
C GLU A 49 -17.18 -23.91 19.42
N ILE A 50 -16.24 -23.89 18.48
CA ILE A 50 -15.33 -25.00 18.15
C ILE A 50 -14.32 -25.26 19.28
N GLU A 51 -13.77 -24.22 19.91
CA GLU A 51 -12.81 -24.31 21.02
C GLU A 51 -13.46 -24.87 22.31
N LYS A 52 -14.80 -24.90 22.35
CA LYS A 52 -15.57 -25.54 23.43
C LYS A 52 -15.80 -27.05 23.20
N GLU A 53 -15.54 -27.57 22.00
CA GLU A 53 -15.80 -28.98 21.65
C GLU A 53 -14.60 -29.70 21.01
N ILE A 54 -13.56 -28.97 20.56
CA ILE A 54 -12.35 -29.52 19.93
C ILE A 54 -11.10 -29.05 20.66
N ASP A 55 -10.44 -30.02 21.29
CA ASP A 55 -9.15 -29.96 21.96
C ASP A 55 -8.11 -29.16 21.15
N THR A 56 -7.58 -28.09 21.73
CA THR A 56 -6.94 -26.97 21.03
C THR A 56 -5.43 -27.19 20.79
N ASP A 57 -4.98 -28.43 20.73
CA ASP A 57 -3.56 -28.75 20.61
C ASP A 57 -3.09 -28.96 19.16
N GLU A 58 -3.99 -29.25 18.21
CA GLU A 58 -3.59 -29.64 16.84
C GLU A 58 -3.40 -28.45 15.86
N ILE A 59 -4.07 -27.32 16.09
CA ILE A 59 -3.99 -26.14 15.18
C ILE A 59 -2.90 -25.15 15.62
N ARG A 60 -2.65 -25.02 16.93
CA ARG A 60 -1.66 -24.07 17.47
C ARG A 60 -0.23 -24.43 17.04
N ALA A 61 0.07 -25.73 16.93
CA ALA A 61 1.36 -26.23 16.45
C ALA A 61 1.59 -25.95 14.95
N GLN A 62 0.53 -25.86 14.14
CA GLN A 62 0.67 -25.65 12.69
C GLN A 62 0.80 -24.16 12.33
N ILE A 63 0.16 -23.26 13.09
CA ILE A 63 0.25 -21.82 12.83
C ILE A 63 1.54 -21.21 13.39
N HIS A 64 2.10 -21.77 14.47
CA HIS A 64 3.33 -21.25 15.07
C HIS A 64 4.60 -21.65 14.31
N ASN A 65 4.52 -22.67 13.45
CA ASN A 65 5.70 -23.27 12.81
C ASN A 65 5.90 -22.86 11.34
N HIS A 66 5.13 -21.91 10.80
CA HIS A 66 5.29 -21.52 9.39
C HIS A 66 5.31 -20.00 9.21
N ASN A 67 6.53 -19.44 9.26
CA ASN A 67 7.00 -18.38 8.35
C ASN A 67 6.34 -16.99 8.38
N ILE A 68 5.37 -16.73 9.25
CA ILE A 68 4.73 -15.40 9.25
C ILE A 68 5.64 -14.33 9.86
N MET A 69 6.46 -14.66 10.87
CA MET A 69 7.29 -13.67 11.55
C MET A 69 8.38 -13.08 10.65
N ASP A 70 9.07 -13.92 9.87
CA ASP A 70 10.14 -13.47 8.98
C ASP A 70 9.62 -12.61 7.81
N SER A 71 8.42 -12.92 7.32
CA SER A 71 7.77 -12.17 6.23
C SER A 71 7.28 -10.78 6.64
N LEU A 72 6.98 -10.58 7.92
CA LEU A 72 6.49 -9.30 8.45
C LEU A 72 7.63 -8.27 8.55
N ASP A 73 8.81 -8.68 8.98
CA ASP A 73 9.98 -7.81 9.13
C ASP A 73 10.49 -7.30 7.78
N GLU A 74 10.56 -8.17 6.76
CA GLU A 74 10.93 -7.77 5.40
C GLU A 74 9.90 -6.81 4.79
N THR A 75 8.61 -7.05 5.05
CA THR A 75 7.53 -6.18 4.58
C THR A 75 7.61 -4.80 5.25
N GLN A 76 7.88 -4.74 6.55
CA GLN A 76 8.08 -3.51 7.30
C GLN A 76 9.25 -2.69 6.73
N LYS A 77 10.38 -3.37 6.44
CA LYS A 77 11.55 -2.75 5.84
C LYS A 77 11.27 -2.16 4.46
N LYS A 78 10.62 -2.92 3.57
CA LYS A 78 10.25 -2.46 2.21
C LYS A 78 9.28 -1.28 2.25
N ILE A 79 8.33 -1.28 3.19
CA ILE A 79 7.40 -0.16 3.39
C ILE A 79 8.16 1.08 3.85
N SER A 80 9.07 0.94 4.82
CA SER A 80 9.87 2.07 5.32
C SER A 80 10.76 2.66 4.22
N ASP A 81 11.41 1.80 3.42
CA ASP A 81 12.27 2.21 2.30
C ASP A 81 11.45 2.96 1.22
N THR A 82 10.22 2.50 0.95
CA THR A 82 9.31 3.15 -0.01
C THR A 82 8.80 4.50 0.51
N VAL A 83 8.43 4.57 1.80
CA VAL A 83 7.97 5.81 2.44
C VAL A 83 9.09 6.87 2.43
N GLN A 84 10.33 6.45 2.67
CA GLN A 84 11.48 7.35 2.60
C GLN A 84 11.68 7.89 1.18
N GLN A 85 11.65 7.02 0.17
CA GLN A 85 11.81 7.42 -1.23
C GLN A 85 10.72 8.39 -1.70
N VAL A 86 9.46 8.20 -1.26
CA VAL A 86 8.36 9.15 -1.57
C VAL A 86 8.53 10.47 -0.83
N THR A 87 9.11 10.47 0.37
CA THR A 87 9.42 11.68 1.13
C THR A 87 10.54 12.48 0.46
N ASP A 88 11.55 11.80 -0.06
CA ASP A 88 12.68 12.42 -0.74
C ASP A 88 12.26 13.03 -2.11
N LEU A 89 11.40 12.34 -2.87
CA LEU A 89 10.81 12.87 -4.11
C LEU A 89 9.95 14.12 -3.88
N LYS A 90 9.33 14.23 -2.69
CA LYS A 90 8.53 15.39 -2.32
C LYS A 90 9.39 16.60 -1.93
N ASN A 91 10.60 16.38 -1.41
CA ASN A 91 11.55 17.45 -1.06
C ASN A 91 12.25 18.05 -2.29
N ASP A 92 12.54 17.25 -3.32
CA ASP A 92 13.22 17.74 -4.53
C ASP A 92 12.29 18.57 -5.44
N SER A 93 10.98 18.49 -5.22
CA SER A 93 9.98 19.24 -5.98
C SER A 93 9.79 20.69 -5.50
N ASP A 94 10.40 21.10 -4.38
CA ASP A 94 10.25 22.44 -3.78
C ASP A 94 11.34 23.44 -4.21
N TYR A 95 12.33 23.03 -5.02
CA TYR A 95 13.48 23.86 -5.42
C TYR A 95 13.48 24.38 -6.88
N SER A 96 12.37 24.26 -7.62
CA SER A 96 12.35 24.63 -9.05
C SER A 96 11.63 25.94 -9.41
N LEU A 97 11.35 26.84 -8.46
CA LEU A 97 10.76 28.16 -8.75
C LEU A 97 11.53 29.33 -8.13
N GLU A 98 12.85 29.38 -8.30
CA GLU A 98 13.57 30.65 -8.25
C GLU A 98 14.41 30.76 -9.53
N SER A 99 13.76 31.27 -10.57
CA SER A 99 14.34 31.58 -11.87
C SER A 99 15.47 32.61 -11.73
N GLU A 100 16.66 32.26 -12.23
CA GLU A 100 17.68 33.23 -12.64
C GLU A 100 17.10 34.32 -13.56
N PRO A 101 17.54 35.58 -13.42
CA PRO A 101 17.65 36.46 -14.56
C PRO A 101 19.10 36.49 -15.07
N MET A 102 19.27 35.84 -16.22
CA MET A 102 20.22 36.04 -17.31
C MET A 102 21.25 37.19 -17.19
N LYS A 103 22.52 36.78 -17.25
CA LYS A 103 23.73 37.45 -17.76
C LYS A 103 23.46 38.60 -18.75
N ASN A 104 23.94 39.81 -18.47
CA ASN A 104 24.18 40.86 -19.47
C ASN A 104 25.67 41.22 -19.54
N GLN A 105 26.36 40.63 -20.51
CA GLN A 105 27.65 41.11 -21.03
C GLN A 105 27.37 41.80 -22.37
N ARG A 106 27.36 43.14 -22.39
CA ARG A 106 27.79 43.99 -23.51
C ARG A 106 27.67 45.47 -23.14
N ASP A 107 28.37 46.29 -23.91
CA ASP A 107 28.66 47.72 -23.76
C ASP A 107 29.97 47.89 -22.97
N GLU A 108 31.15 47.70 -23.55
CA GLU A 108 31.76 48.46 -24.66
C GLU A 108 31.52 49.98 -24.56
N ASN A 109 32.63 50.71 -24.39
CA ASN A 109 32.83 52.13 -24.67
C ASN A 109 32.43 53.16 -23.57
N SER A 110 33.41 53.53 -22.71
CA SER A 110 34.07 54.85 -22.78
C SER A 110 35.21 55.00 -21.77
#